data_AF-A0A7Z8QXR3-F1
#
_entry.id   AF-A0A7Z8QXR3-F1
#
_cell.length_a   1.000
_cell.length_b   1.000
_cell.length_c   1.000
_cell.angle_alpha   90.00
_cell.angle_beta   90.00
_cell.angle_gamma   90.00
#
_symmetry.space_group_name_H-M   'P 1'
#
loop_
_entity.id
_entity.type
_entity.pdbx_description
1 polymer ?
#
loop_
_entity_poly.entity_id
_entity_poly.type
_entity_poly.pdbx_seq_one_letter_code
_entity_poly.pdbx_strand_id
1 'polypeptide(L)'
;MNLQIKRFLISATLSTFLYPAISLAADAKTVKMVAKRIIIDNVGLMTPESIEYYAAEDVYLVSNINGNALAAEGNGFISKIRPDGSVVKLKWIDGTQNNVHLNAPKGIEIHHGNLYVTDINQIQIFALPSGKQKASINIKGSTFLNGITSGKYGPT
;
A
#
# COMPACT_ATOMS: atom_id res chain seq x y z
N MET A 1 -21.54 -23.74 -54.81
CA MET A 1 -20.98 -24.55 -53.71
C MET A 1 -21.81 -24.25 -52.46
N ASN A 2 -22.78 -25.13 -52.17
CA ASN A 2 -23.79 -24.95 -51.12
C ASN A 2 -23.19 -25.30 -49.76
N LEU A 3 -23.11 -24.33 -48.84
CA LEU A 3 -22.76 -24.59 -47.45
C LEU A 3 -24.01 -24.46 -46.58
N GLN A 4 -24.57 -25.62 -46.22
CA GLN A 4 -25.73 -25.79 -45.35
C GLN A 4 -25.39 -25.36 -43.91
N ILE A 5 -26.11 -24.36 -43.41
CA ILE A 5 -26.05 -23.91 -42.01
C ILE A 5 -26.83 -24.92 -41.15
N LYS A 6 -26.13 -25.79 -40.43
CA LYS A 6 -26.75 -26.68 -39.44
C LYS A 6 -27.10 -25.89 -38.18
N ARG A 7 -28.40 -25.64 -37.98
CA ARG A 7 -28.96 -25.17 -36.70
C ARG A 7 -28.83 -26.30 -35.67
N PHE A 8 -28.02 -26.10 -34.64
CA PHE A 8 -28.01 -26.98 -33.47
C PHE A 8 -28.91 -26.36 -32.39
N LEU A 9 -30.07 -26.97 -32.19
CA LEU A 9 -30.92 -26.74 -31.03
C LEU A 9 -30.30 -27.50 -29.85
N ILE A 10 -29.72 -26.77 -28.90
CA ILE A 10 -29.30 -27.36 -27.61
C ILE A 10 -30.52 -27.29 -26.70
N SER A 11 -31.18 -28.43 -26.53
CA SER A 11 -32.25 -28.65 -25.56
C SER A 11 -31.66 -28.61 -24.15
N ALA A 12 -32.18 -27.71 -23.30
CA ALA A 12 -31.82 -27.63 -21.90
C ALA A 12 -32.60 -28.69 -21.09
N THR A 13 -31.95 -29.79 -20.74
CA THR A 13 -32.44 -30.69 -19.69
C THR A 13 -31.86 -30.26 -18.35
N LEU A 14 -32.66 -29.55 -17.56
CA LEU A 14 -32.35 -29.19 -16.18
C LEU A 14 -32.49 -30.44 -15.29
N SER A 15 -31.41 -31.20 -15.15
CA SER A 15 -31.35 -32.33 -14.22
C SER A 15 -31.06 -31.78 -12.82
N THR A 16 -32.07 -31.79 -11.95
CA THR A 16 -31.91 -31.47 -10.52
C THR A 16 -31.13 -32.57 -9.83
N PHE A 17 -29.80 -32.43 -9.77
CA PHE A 17 -28.99 -33.22 -8.85
C PHE A 17 -29.19 -32.70 -7.42
N LEU A 18 -29.99 -33.42 -6.64
CA LEU A 18 -30.01 -33.30 -5.18
C LEU A 18 -28.65 -33.77 -4.65
N TYR A 19 -27.74 -32.82 -4.44
CA TYR A 19 -26.55 -33.06 -3.62
C TYR A 19 -27.00 -33.21 -2.16
N PRO A 20 -26.65 -34.30 -1.44
CA PRO A 20 -26.74 -34.28 0.00
C PRO A 20 -25.77 -33.21 0.49
N ALA A 21 -26.30 -32.18 1.16
CA ALA A 21 -25.50 -31.24 1.92
C ALA A 21 -24.86 -32.03 3.07
N ILE A 22 -23.70 -32.63 2.83
CA ILE A 22 -22.80 -33.05 3.90
C ILE A 22 -22.30 -31.76 4.51
N SER A 23 -22.98 -31.33 5.58
CA SER A 23 -22.48 -30.30 6.47
C SER A 23 -21.23 -30.88 7.16
N LEU A 24 -20.07 -30.71 6.53
CA LEU A 24 -18.80 -30.69 7.24
C LEU A 24 -18.86 -29.47 8.17
N ALA A 25 -19.38 -29.68 9.36
CA ALA A 25 -19.08 -28.78 10.47
C ALA A 25 -17.56 -28.90 10.68
N ALA A 26 -16.81 -27.98 10.05
CA ALA A 26 -15.43 -27.78 10.39
C ALA A 26 -15.40 -27.44 11.88
N ASP A 27 -14.83 -28.34 12.68
CA ASP A 27 -14.51 -28.08 14.07
C ASP A 27 -13.42 -27.01 14.06
N ALA A 28 -13.85 -25.74 13.98
CA ALA A 28 -12.99 -24.59 14.03
C ALA A 28 -12.47 -24.50 15.46
N LYS A 29 -11.44 -25.30 15.76
CA LYS A 29 -10.62 -25.09 16.94
C LYS A 29 -10.15 -23.64 16.89
N THR A 30 -10.68 -22.83 17.80
CA THR A 30 -10.24 -21.46 18.01
C THR A 30 -8.76 -21.51 18.39
N VAL A 31 -7.88 -21.38 17.40
CA VAL A 31 -6.47 -21.15 17.64
C VAL A 31 -6.40 -19.77 18.27
N LYS A 32 -6.15 -19.73 19.57
CA LYS A 32 -5.87 -18.49 20.29
C LYS A 32 -4.53 -17.97 19.76
N MET A 33 -4.57 -17.25 18.63
CA MET A 33 -3.39 -16.59 18.09
C MET A 33 -2.97 -15.53 19.09
N VAL A 34 -1.94 -15.84 19.86
CA VAL A 34 -1.23 -14.83 20.64
C VAL A 34 -0.36 -14.11 19.62
N ALA A 35 -0.79 -12.91 19.22
CA ALA A 35 0.01 -12.06 18.35
C ALA A 35 1.37 -11.86 19.03
N LYS A 36 2.44 -12.33 18.38
CA LYS A 36 3.81 -12.12 18.87
C LYS A 36 4.06 -10.62 18.84
N ARG A 37 4.44 -10.03 19.98
CA ARG A 37 4.89 -8.65 20.03
C ARG A 37 6.17 -8.53 19.20
N ILE A 38 6.17 -7.63 18.23
CA ILE A 38 7.32 -7.30 17.41
C ILE A 38 7.79 -5.91 17.82
N ILE A 39 9.08 -5.80 18.09
CA ILE A 39 9.75 -4.54 18.40
C ILE A 39 10.78 -4.33 17.30
N ILE A 40 10.72 -3.18 16.66
CA ILE A 40 11.70 -2.74 15.67
C ILE A 40 12.45 -1.57 16.31
N ASP A 41 13.66 -1.82 16.76
CA ASP A 41 14.52 -0.84 17.43
C ASP A 41 15.94 -0.85 16.83
N ASN A 42 16.66 0.26 16.98
CA ASN A 42 18.07 0.37 16.57
C ASN A 42 18.37 0.01 15.10
N VAL A 43 17.38 0.05 14.20
CA VAL A 43 17.54 -0.27 12.78
C VAL A 43 17.82 0.95 11.89
N GLY A 44 17.94 2.15 12.48
CA GLY A 44 18.21 3.39 11.77
C GLY A 44 16.97 4.12 11.24
N LEU A 45 15.77 3.83 11.76
CA LEU A 45 14.61 4.70 11.55
C LEU A 45 14.89 6.08 12.14
N MET A 46 14.43 7.14 11.46
CA MET A 46 14.72 8.53 11.81
C MET A 46 13.42 9.31 11.93
N THR A 47 12.91 9.41 13.16
CA THR A 47 11.60 10.02 13.45
C THR A 47 10.50 9.43 12.56
N PRO A 48 10.21 8.12 12.70
CA PRO A 48 9.14 7.48 11.93
C PRO A 48 7.78 8.07 12.32
N GLU A 49 6.91 8.37 11.34
CA GLU A 49 5.63 9.07 11.60
C GLU A 49 4.39 8.24 11.22
N SER A 50 4.38 7.64 10.02
CA SER A 50 3.26 6.86 9.52
C SER A 50 3.71 5.53 8.93
N ILE A 51 2.77 4.58 8.88
CA ILE A 51 2.96 3.21 8.41
C ILE A 51 1.76 2.81 7.56
N GLU A 52 2.03 2.15 6.42
CA GLU A 52 0.98 1.62 5.54
C GLU A 52 1.37 0.23 5.04
N TYR A 53 0.44 -0.71 5.05
CA TYR A 53 0.71 -2.10 4.65
C TYR A 53 0.55 -2.28 3.15
N TYR A 54 1.65 -2.63 2.48
CA TYR A 54 1.67 -2.96 1.06
C TYR A 54 1.56 -4.48 0.85
N ALA A 55 0.32 -4.96 0.76
CA ALA A 55 0.01 -6.39 0.66
C ALA A 55 0.67 -7.11 -0.53
N ALA A 56 0.91 -6.42 -1.66
CA ALA A 56 1.48 -7.05 -2.84
C ALA A 56 2.95 -7.50 -2.68
N GLU A 57 3.68 -6.93 -1.71
CA GLU A 57 5.04 -7.33 -1.37
C GLU A 57 5.16 -7.89 0.07
N ASP A 58 4.06 -7.95 0.81
CA ASP A 58 4.04 -8.29 2.23
C ASP A 58 5.04 -7.45 3.06
N VAL A 59 4.93 -6.12 2.95
CA VAL A 59 5.78 -5.17 3.68
C VAL A 59 4.96 -4.01 4.23
N TYR A 60 5.40 -3.46 5.34
CA TYR A 60 5.06 -2.13 5.81
C TYR A 60 5.97 -1.09 5.14
N LEU A 61 5.35 -0.05 4.60
CA LEU A 61 6.02 1.17 4.18
C LEU A 61 5.99 2.13 5.37
N VAL A 62 7.14 2.68 5.76
CA VAL A 62 7.24 3.56 6.94
C VAL A 62 7.86 4.89 6.54
N SER A 63 7.15 6.00 6.77
CA SER A 63 7.70 7.33 6.54
C SER A 63 8.64 7.75 7.66
N ASN A 64 9.75 8.39 7.30
CA ASN A 64 10.77 8.89 8.22
C ASN A 64 11.07 10.34 7.91
N ILE A 65 10.80 11.22 8.88
CA ILE A 65 11.00 12.67 8.73
C ILE A 65 12.48 13.00 8.54
N ASN A 66 13.36 12.39 9.33
CA ASN A 66 14.80 12.66 9.36
C ASN A 66 15.18 14.14 9.60
N GLY A 67 14.99 14.63 10.83
CA GLY A 67 15.37 15.99 11.22
C GLY A 67 14.15 16.80 11.66
N ASN A 68 14.09 18.07 11.26
CA ASN A 68 13.02 18.97 11.66
C ASN A 68 11.74 18.71 10.84
N ALA A 69 10.60 18.58 11.52
CA ALA A 69 9.31 18.24 10.90
C ALA A 69 8.79 19.26 9.87
N LEU A 70 9.32 20.48 9.83
CA LEU A 70 8.93 21.57 8.94
C LEU A 70 10.02 21.98 7.95
N ALA A 71 11.22 21.40 8.04
CA ALA A 71 12.35 21.81 7.21
C ALA A 71 12.38 21.05 5.88
N ALA A 72 12.60 21.80 4.80
CA ALA A 72 12.73 21.26 3.45
C ALA A 72 14.19 20.84 3.16
N GLU A 73 14.68 19.82 3.87
CA GLU A 73 16.09 19.40 3.82
C GLU A 73 16.38 18.32 2.76
N GLY A 74 15.36 17.78 2.09
CA GLY A 74 15.52 16.74 1.08
C GLY A 74 16.17 15.45 1.60
N ASN A 75 16.02 15.13 2.89
CA ASN A 75 16.69 13.99 3.53
C ASN A 75 15.72 12.95 4.11
N GLY A 76 14.41 13.19 4.01
CA GLY A 76 13.37 12.25 4.39
C GLY A 76 13.34 11.00 3.53
N PHE A 77 12.80 9.91 4.05
CA PHE A 77 12.79 8.63 3.35
C PHE A 77 11.63 7.71 3.73
N ILE A 78 11.34 6.74 2.86
CA ILE A 78 10.40 5.64 3.13
C ILE A 78 11.17 4.33 3.30
N SER A 79 10.94 3.63 4.41
CA SER A 79 11.48 2.29 4.68
C SER A 79 10.52 1.19 4.24
N LYS A 80 11.06 0.02 3.87
CA LYS A 80 10.32 -1.23 3.70
C LYS A 80 10.68 -2.20 4.82
N ILE A 81 9.69 -2.67 5.57
CA ILE A 81 9.86 -3.58 6.73
C ILE A 81 8.87 -4.73 6.60
N ARG A 82 9.29 -5.97 6.85
CA ARG A 82 8.38 -7.12 6.83
C ARG A 82 7.49 -7.20 8.09
N PRO A 83 6.38 -7.96 8.04
CA PRO A 83 5.57 -8.25 9.21
C PRO A 83 6.30 -8.91 10.37
N ASP A 84 7.46 -9.53 10.15
CA ASP A 84 8.29 -10.11 11.21
C ASP A 84 9.25 -9.11 11.88
N GLY A 85 9.26 -7.85 11.41
CA GLY A 85 10.13 -6.77 11.88
C GLY A 85 11.47 -6.65 11.14
N SER A 86 11.78 -7.56 10.21
CA SER A 86 13.01 -7.46 9.41
C SER A 86 12.96 -6.30 8.43
N VAL A 87 14.03 -5.50 8.40
CA VAL A 87 14.17 -4.38 7.45
C VAL A 87 14.55 -4.94 6.08
N VAL A 88 13.66 -4.76 5.09
CA VAL A 88 13.96 -5.12 3.69
C VAL A 88 14.89 -4.09 3.09
N LYS A 89 14.56 -2.80 3.27
CA LYS A 89 15.39 -1.69 2.82
C LYS A 89 15.06 -0.44 3.64
N LEU A 90 16.05 0.09 4.35
CA LEU A 90 15.86 1.23 5.25
C LEU A 90 15.47 2.51 4.49
N LYS A 91 16.19 2.84 3.42
CA LYS A 91 15.89 3.97 2.54
C LYS A 91 15.48 3.45 1.16
N TRP A 92 14.25 2.96 1.04
CA TRP A 92 13.74 2.44 -0.24
C TRP A 92 13.42 3.58 -1.21
N ILE A 93 12.69 4.60 -0.74
CA ILE A 93 12.60 5.92 -1.37
C ILE A 93 13.46 6.85 -0.52
N ASP A 94 14.43 7.53 -1.12
CA ASP A 94 15.45 8.31 -0.41
C ASP A 94 15.52 9.71 -1.00
N GLY A 95 15.13 10.73 -0.21
CA GLY A 95 15.13 12.13 -0.63
C GLY A 95 16.49 12.66 -1.04
N THR A 96 17.59 12.04 -0.59
CA THR A 96 18.94 12.47 -0.96
C THR A 96 19.33 12.10 -2.39
N GLN A 97 18.50 11.32 -3.08
CA GLN A 97 18.71 10.92 -4.46
C GLN A 97 18.19 12.01 -5.41
N ASN A 98 18.97 12.37 -6.44
CA ASN A 98 18.71 13.49 -7.36
C ASN A 98 17.30 13.53 -7.99
N ASN A 99 16.61 12.39 -8.10
CA ASN A 99 15.30 12.27 -8.75
C ASN A 99 14.16 12.03 -7.75
N VAL A 100 14.39 12.30 -6.47
CA VAL A 100 13.41 12.13 -5.39
C VAL A 100 13.30 13.43 -4.63
N HIS A 101 12.12 14.02 -4.64
CA HIS A 101 11.77 15.12 -3.76
C HIS A 101 11.04 14.54 -2.55
N LEU A 102 11.71 14.52 -1.41
CA LEU A 102 11.12 14.05 -0.15
C LEU A 102 11.86 14.70 1.01
N ASN A 103 11.17 15.56 1.77
CA ASN A 103 11.80 16.37 2.80
C ASN A 103 11.59 15.80 4.19
N ALA A 104 10.35 15.85 4.68
CA ALA A 104 9.95 15.48 6.03
C ALA A 104 8.62 14.71 5.96
N PRO A 105 8.59 13.51 5.34
CA PRO A 105 7.36 12.77 5.04
C PRO A 105 6.62 12.37 6.31
N LYS A 106 5.28 12.39 6.23
CA LYS A 106 4.36 12.10 7.34
C LYS A 106 3.36 11.02 6.94
N GLY A 107 2.07 11.34 6.95
CA GLY A 107 0.99 10.47 6.52
C GLY A 107 1.23 9.91 5.12
N ILE A 108 0.97 8.61 5.01
CA ILE A 108 1.07 7.87 3.75
C ILE A 108 -0.20 7.05 3.52
N GLU A 109 -0.55 6.85 2.26
CA GLU A 109 -1.69 6.04 1.84
C GLU A 109 -1.35 5.35 0.51
N ILE A 110 -1.74 4.09 0.38
CA ILE A 110 -1.66 3.37 -0.90
C ILE A 110 -3.00 3.47 -1.61
N HIS A 111 -3.01 3.99 -2.83
CA HIS A 111 -4.23 4.09 -3.63
C HIS A 111 -3.92 3.93 -5.13
N HIS A 112 -4.68 3.07 -5.81
CA HIS A 112 -4.56 2.78 -7.25
C HIS A 112 -3.11 2.60 -7.75
N GLY A 113 -2.32 1.78 -7.03
CA GLY A 113 -0.94 1.46 -7.40
C GLY A 113 0.08 2.59 -7.15
N ASN A 114 -0.28 3.62 -6.38
CA ASN A 114 0.62 4.68 -5.98
C ASN A 114 0.67 4.80 -4.46
N LEU A 115 1.83 5.19 -3.95
CA LEU A 115 2.00 5.68 -2.59
C LEU A 115 1.88 7.21 -2.62
N TYR A 116 0.92 7.73 -1.88
CA TYR A 116 0.75 9.16 -1.64
C TYR A 116 1.38 9.49 -0.30
N VAL A 117 2.16 10.57 -0.25
CA VAL A 117 2.92 10.97 0.94
C VAL A 117 2.69 12.44 1.19
N THR A 118 2.19 12.81 2.36
CA THR A 118 2.19 14.22 2.80
C THR A 118 3.61 14.63 3.19
N ASP A 119 4.08 15.73 2.61
CA ASP A 119 5.43 16.26 2.82
C ASP A 119 5.38 17.78 2.96
N ILE A 120 5.32 18.26 4.20
CA ILE A 120 5.21 19.68 4.57
C ILE A 120 3.98 20.33 3.95
N ASN A 121 4.09 20.97 2.77
CA ASN A 121 3.00 21.62 2.06
C ASN A 121 2.70 20.97 0.70
N GLN A 122 3.30 19.81 0.43
CA GLN A 122 3.17 19.06 -0.81
C GLN A 122 2.59 17.66 -0.57
N ILE A 123 1.99 17.10 -1.61
CA ILE A 123 1.74 15.66 -1.71
C ILE A 123 2.70 15.08 -2.75
N GLN A 124 3.57 14.18 -2.30
CA GLN A 124 4.46 13.43 -3.19
C GLN A 124 3.79 12.12 -3.59
N ILE A 125 3.86 11.76 -4.87
CA ILE A 125 3.24 10.55 -5.40
C ILE A 125 4.33 9.66 -5.98
N PHE A 126 4.41 8.41 -5.52
CA PHE A 126 5.37 7.40 -5.99
C PHE A 126 4.65 6.19 -6.59
N ALA A 127 5.12 5.71 -7.73
CA ALA A 127 4.58 4.50 -8.36
C ALA A 127 5.01 3.24 -7.60
N LEU A 128 4.05 2.39 -7.21
CA LEU A 128 4.34 1.05 -6.69
C LEU A 128 4.42 0.03 -7.84
N PRO A 129 5.29 -0.99 -7.75
CA PRO A 129 6.27 -1.26 -6.69
C PRO A 129 7.61 -0.50 -6.85
N SER A 130 7.78 0.25 -7.94
CA SER A 130 9.09 0.79 -8.33
C SER A 130 9.69 1.83 -7.36
N GLY A 131 8.86 2.57 -6.63
CA GLY A 131 9.26 3.74 -5.85
C GLY A 131 9.59 4.97 -6.69
N LYS A 132 9.37 4.93 -8.02
CA LYS A 132 9.64 6.07 -8.90
C LYS A 132 8.67 7.21 -8.59
N GLN A 133 9.19 8.41 -8.37
CA GLN A 133 8.36 9.60 -8.19
C GLN A 133 7.59 9.92 -9.47
N LYS A 134 6.29 10.14 -9.36
CA LYS A 134 5.37 10.51 -10.45
C LYS A 134 5.05 11.99 -10.44
N ALA A 135 4.83 12.56 -9.26
CA ALA A 135 4.40 13.95 -9.12
C ALA A 135 4.75 14.50 -7.73
N SER A 136 4.73 15.83 -7.67
CA SER A 136 4.70 16.64 -6.45
C SER A 136 3.58 17.66 -6.61
N ILE A 137 2.62 17.67 -5.69
CA ILE A 137 1.43 18.53 -5.76
C ILE A 137 1.50 19.52 -4.61
N ASN A 138 1.73 20.79 -4.93
CA ASN A 138 1.65 21.88 -3.95
C ASN A 138 0.20 22.12 -3.51
N ILE A 139 -0.05 22.11 -2.20
CA ILE A 139 -1.37 22.45 -1.65
C ILE A 139 -1.35 23.94 -1.27
N LYS A 140 -1.99 24.76 -2.10
CA LYS A 140 -2.01 26.22 -1.92
C LYS A 140 -2.61 26.60 -0.56
N GLY A 141 -1.90 27.45 0.17
CA GLY A 141 -2.31 27.89 1.51
C GLY A 141 -1.99 26.90 2.63
N SER A 142 -1.47 25.71 2.31
CA SER A 142 -0.99 24.78 3.32
C SER A 142 0.35 25.22 3.88
N THR A 143 0.45 25.23 5.20
CA THR A 143 1.71 25.36 5.94
C THR A 143 2.20 24.02 6.46
N PHE A 144 1.30 23.04 6.63
CA PHE A 144 1.59 21.74 7.20
C PHE A 144 0.51 20.70 6.90
N LEU A 145 0.89 19.63 6.21
CA LEU A 145 0.08 18.44 5.95
C LEU A 145 0.61 17.30 6.84
N ASN A 146 -0.28 16.68 7.62
CA ASN A 146 0.10 15.57 8.49
C ASN A 146 -0.38 14.21 7.99
N GLY A 147 -1.65 14.11 7.57
CA GLY A 147 -2.29 12.85 7.22
C GLY A 147 -2.97 12.93 5.85
N ILE A 148 -3.13 11.78 5.20
CA ILE A 148 -3.87 11.65 3.95
C ILE A 148 -4.71 10.37 4.00
N THR A 149 -5.87 10.40 3.37
CA THR A 149 -6.72 9.22 3.18
C THR A 149 -7.47 9.37 1.87
N SER A 150 -7.72 8.26 1.19
CA SER A 150 -8.50 8.24 -0.03
C SER A 150 -10.01 8.35 0.26
N GLY A 151 -10.69 9.23 -0.47
CA GLY A 151 -12.16 9.33 -0.41
C GLY A 151 -12.83 8.37 -1.41
N LYS A 152 -14.09 7.98 -1.14
CA LYS A 152 -14.90 7.09 -2.00
C LYS A 152 -15.06 7.53 -3.48
N TYR A 153 -14.75 8.79 -3.78
CA TYR A 153 -14.90 9.40 -5.10
C TYR A 153 -13.60 10.03 -5.63
N GLY A 154 -12.43 9.51 -5.22
CA GLY A 154 -11.16 9.96 -5.81
C GLY A 154 -11.17 9.84 -7.34
N PRO A 155 -10.56 10.78 -8.09
CA PRO A 155 -10.55 10.72 -9.55
C PRO A 155 -9.90 9.41 -10.02
N THR A 156 -10.61 8.70 -10.89
CA THR A 156 -10.16 7.49 -11.60
C THR A 156 -8.92 7.75 -12.44
#